data_AF-A0A6I6EZL0-F1
#
_entry.id   AF-A0A6I6EZL0-F1
#
_cell.length_a   1.000
_cell.length_b   1.000
_cell.length_c   1.000
_cell.angle_alpha   90.00
_cell.angle_beta   90.00
_cell.angle_gamma   90.00
#
_symmetry.space_group_name_H-M   'P 1'
#
loop_
_entity.id
_entity.type
_entity.pdbx_description
1 polymer ?
#
loop_
_entity_poly.entity_id
_entity_poly.type
_entity_poly.pdbx_seq_one_letter_code
_entity_poly.pdbx_strand_id
1 'polypeptide(L)'
;MPAGTIKLTNGSKVVSGIGTTFTNELKVNDFIVVVVGGVTYTLGVETITSNTSLTLNTPFAGPAAPGLAWSAVANQALVGITAQIAADTARAIRGLNHDKDNWQKIYSASDKITITLPDGSSYTGPGWNAITTALSNKADLASGAVAIVQGGTGAKTAAGARRNMGLLAPEDVSWIPVTLQNGWTVTPGGRAAYRKVLGLLQLDVTINPGTSTDWTLLFSLPVGFRPPFTFNQVVFSNGSNTTTPPRVSIGSNGIVSCVNISSGAGISFNITIPLQ
;
A
#
# COMPACT_ATOMS: atom_id res chain seq x y z
N MET A 1 -28.17 -28.05 -43.34
CA MET A 1 -28.99 -29.28 -43.30
C MET A 1 -28.64 -30.09 -44.53
N PRO A 2 -28.50 -31.42 -44.39
CA PRO A 2 -28.34 -32.31 -45.53
C PRO A 2 -29.43 -32.07 -46.58
N ALA A 3 -29.10 -32.26 -47.85
CA ALA A 3 -30.09 -32.14 -48.91
C ALA A 3 -30.98 -33.39 -48.97
N GLY A 4 -32.22 -33.21 -49.44
CA GLY A 4 -33.15 -34.31 -49.64
C GLY A 4 -33.92 -34.76 -48.39
N THR A 5 -34.71 -35.81 -48.57
CA THR A 5 -35.59 -36.36 -47.52
C THR A 5 -35.41 -37.87 -47.41
N ILE A 6 -35.77 -38.44 -46.27
CA ILE A 6 -35.69 -39.88 -46.04
C ILE A 6 -37.06 -40.50 -45.76
N LYS A 7 -37.19 -41.78 -46.08
CA LYS A 7 -38.33 -42.62 -45.74
C LYS A 7 -37.89 -43.67 -44.73
N LEU A 8 -38.63 -43.74 -43.62
CA LEU A 8 -38.48 -44.76 -42.60
C LEU A 8 -39.70 -45.67 -42.59
N THR A 9 -39.47 -46.97 -42.45
CA THR A 9 -40.52 -47.99 -42.38
C THR A 9 -40.40 -48.72 -41.05
N ASN A 10 -41.51 -48.85 -40.33
CA ASN A 10 -41.55 -49.55 -39.04
C ASN A 10 -41.06 -51.00 -39.21
N GLY A 11 -40.19 -51.45 -38.30
CA GLY A 11 -39.59 -52.78 -38.30
C GLY A 11 -38.50 -52.98 -39.36
N SER A 12 -38.17 -51.97 -40.17
CA SER A 12 -37.11 -52.05 -41.18
C SER A 12 -35.82 -51.40 -40.71
N LYS A 13 -34.68 -52.00 -41.08
CA LYS A 13 -33.36 -51.35 -40.97
C LYS A 13 -33.05 -50.44 -42.17
N VAL A 14 -33.75 -50.59 -43.28
CA VAL A 14 -33.44 -49.87 -44.52
C VAL A 14 -34.02 -48.46 -44.47
N VAL A 15 -33.17 -47.47 -44.75
CA VAL A 15 -33.55 -46.08 -44.96
C VAL A 15 -33.41 -45.75 -46.43
N SER A 16 -34.47 -45.22 -47.03
CA SER A 16 -34.46 -44.79 -48.43
C SER A 16 -34.47 -43.26 -48.51
N GLY A 17 -33.54 -42.69 -49.26
CA GLY A 17 -33.41 -41.26 -49.48
C GLY A 17 -33.92 -40.81 -50.85
N ILE A 18 -34.43 -39.59 -50.92
CA ILE A 18 -34.77 -38.88 -52.17
C ILE A 18 -34.00 -37.56 -52.17
N GLY A 19 -33.13 -37.37 -53.17
CA GLY A 19 -32.27 -36.19 -53.27
C GLY A 19 -31.16 -36.12 -52.21
N THR A 20 -30.87 -37.23 -51.52
CA THR A 20 -29.81 -37.37 -50.52
C THR A 20 -28.47 -37.73 -51.14
N THR A 21 -27.38 -37.47 -50.42
CA THR A 21 -26.02 -37.87 -50.81
C THR A 21 -25.31 -38.53 -49.64
N PHE A 22 -25.84 -39.68 -49.20
CA PHE A 22 -25.40 -40.33 -47.97
C PHE A 22 -23.89 -40.64 -47.92
N THR A 23 -23.24 -40.95 -49.05
CA THR A 23 -21.81 -41.28 -49.04
C THR A 23 -20.91 -40.07 -48.75
N ASN A 24 -21.41 -38.85 -48.94
CA ASN A 24 -20.66 -37.62 -48.69
C ASN A 24 -21.02 -36.99 -47.34
N GLU A 25 -22.27 -37.17 -46.90
CA GLU A 25 -22.83 -36.52 -45.71
C GLU A 25 -22.70 -37.37 -44.44
N LEU A 26 -22.48 -38.69 -44.58
CA LEU A 26 -22.41 -39.65 -43.48
C LEU A 26 -21.23 -40.60 -43.64
N LYS A 27 -20.74 -41.11 -42.53
CA LYS A 27 -19.85 -42.28 -42.45
C LYS A 27 -20.55 -43.40 -41.69
N VAL A 28 -20.05 -44.62 -41.87
CA VAL A 28 -20.51 -45.77 -41.07
C VAL A 28 -20.33 -45.46 -39.58
N ASN A 29 -21.32 -45.82 -38.77
CA ASN A 29 -21.50 -45.51 -37.34
C ASN A 29 -21.93 -44.08 -37.00
N ASP A 30 -22.07 -43.17 -37.97
CA ASP A 30 -22.71 -41.88 -37.71
C ASP A 30 -24.20 -42.04 -37.40
N PHE A 31 -24.82 -40.98 -36.90
CA PHE A 31 -26.22 -40.96 -36.52
C PHE A 31 -27.05 -40.08 -37.46
N ILE A 32 -28.27 -40.52 -37.72
CA ILE A 32 -29.32 -39.75 -38.36
C ILE A 32 -30.33 -39.34 -37.30
N VAL A 33 -30.57 -38.03 -37.18
CA VAL A 33 -31.60 -37.48 -36.30
C VAL A 33 -32.80 -37.05 -37.14
N VAL A 34 -33.99 -37.56 -36.80
CA VAL A 34 -35.27 -37.21 -37.43
C VAL A 34 -36.34 -36.97 -36.38
N VAL A 35 -37.37 -36.21 -36.74
CA VAL A 35 -38.59 -36.05 -35.92
C VAL A 35 -39.75 -36.70 -36.65
N VAL A 36 -40.40 -37.68 -36.02
CA VAL A 36 -41.58 -38.36 -36.57
C VAL A 36 -42.71 -38.27 -35.56
N GLY A 37 -43.82 -37.66 -35.94
CA GLY A 37 -44.98 -37.49 -35.06
C GLY A 37 -44.67 -36.72 -33.76
N GLY A 38 -43.73 -35.77 -33.80
CA GLY A 38 -43.32 -34.97 -32.64
C GLY A 38 -42.26 -35.62 -31.74
N VAL A 39 -41.82 -36.85 -32.04
CA VAL A 39 -40.78 -37.56 -31.29
C VAL A 39 -39.47 -37.56 -32.08
N THR A 40 -38.37 -37.19 -31.41
CA THR A 40 -37.01 -37.22 -31.99
C THR A 40 -36.43 -38.63 -31.90
N TYR A 41 -35.95 -39.15 -33.02
CA TYR A 41 -35.26 -40.44 -33.12
C TYR A 41 -33.81 -40.22 -33.53
N THR A 42 -32.88 -40.84 -32.81
CA THR A 42 -31.45 -40.88 -33.14
C THR A 42 -31.11 -42.29 -33.61
N LEU A 43 -30.81 -42.44 -34.89
CA LEU A 43 -30.70 -43.72 -35.58
C LEU A 43 -29.26 -43.93 -36.03
N GLY A 44 -28.58 -44.98 -35.54
CA GLY A 44 -27.21 -45.30 -35.94
C GLY A 44 -27.15 -45.94 -37.33
N VAL A 45 -26.20 -45.50 -38.16
CA VAL A 45 -25.95 -46.03 -39.50
C VAL A 45 -25.00 -47.23 -39.42
N GLU A 46 -25.49 -48.41 -39.81
CA GLU A 46 -24.71 -49.66 -39.84
C GLU A 46 -23.89 -49.76 -41.13
N THR A 47 -24.51 -49.54 -42.29
CA THR A 47 -23.82 -49.52 -43.58
C THR A 47 -24.45 -48.50 -44.52
N ILE A 48 -23.64 -47.91 -45.41
CA ILE A 48 -24.11 -47.02 -46.47
C ILE A 48 -24.03 -47.78 -47.79
N THR A 49 -25.18 -48.11 -48.35
CA THR A 49 -25.29 -48.93 -49.57
C THR A 49 -25.14 -48.08 -50.83
N SER A 50 -25.66 -46.85 -50.82
CA SER A 50 -25.54 -45.87 -51.91
C SER A 50 -25.87 -44.44 -51.43
N ASN A 51 -25.83 -43.45 -52.31
CA ASN A 51 -26.25 -42.07 -52.02
C ASN A 51 -27.70 -41.95 -51.53
N THR A 52 -28.55 -42.94 -51.83
CA THR A 52 -29.99 -42.93 -51.53
C THR A 52 -30.45 -44.13 -50.72
N SER A 53 -29.55 -44.97 -50.23
CA SER A 53 -29.90 -46.13 -49.41
C SER A 53 -28.82 -46.45 -48.38
N LEU A 54 -29.24 -46.67 -47.13
CA LEU A 54 -28.39 -47.11 -46.04
C LEU A 54 -29.17 -48.05 -45.11
N THR A 55 -28.46 -48.74 -44.22
CA THR A 55 -29.07 -49.59 -43.19
C THR A 55 -28.71 -49.10 -41.79
N LEU A 56 -29.64 -49.28 -40.85
CA LEU A 56 -29.51 -48.90 -39.45
C LEU A 56 -29.07 -50.06 -38.57
N ASN A 57 -28.35 -49.78 -37.47
CA ASN A 57 -27.91 -50.80 -36.51
C ASN A 57 -29.10 -51.53 -35.87
N THR A 58 -30.19 -50.81 -35.62
CA THR A 58 -31.44 -51.33 -35.05
C THR A 58 -32.59 -51.02 -35.99
N PRO A 59 -33.56 -51.94 -36.17
CA PRO A 59 -34.78 -51.65 -36.93
C PRO A 59 -35.49 -50.40 -36.39
N PHE A 60 -36.03 -49.58 -37.29
CA PHE A 60 -36.78 -48.39 -36.89
C PHE A 60 -38.10 -48.78 -36.21
N ALA A 61 -38.31 -48.33 -34.97
CA ALA A 61 -39.46 -48.69 -34.15
C ALA A 61 -40.59 -47.64 -34.13
N GLY A 62 -40.43 -46.53 -34.87
CA GLY A 62 -41.43 -45.46 -34.94
C GLY A 62 -42.47 -45.67 -36.06
N PRO A 63 -43.47 -44.76 -36.17
CA PRO A 63 -44.45 -44.79 -37.25
C PRO A 63 -43.81 -44.63 -38.63
N ALA A 64 -44.20 -45.45 -39.60
CA ALA A 64 -43.67 -45.34 -40.96
C ALA A 64 -44.06 -43.98 -41.58
N ALA A 65 -43.09 -43.24 -42.10
CA ALA A 65 -43.30 -41.92 -42.68
C ALA A 65 -42.32 -41.65 -43.84
N PRO A 66 -42.80 -41.20 -45.01
CA PRO A 66 -41.97 -40.71 -46.09
C PRO A 66 -41.64 -39.20 -45.93
N GLY A 67 -40.67 -38.71 -46.68
CA GLY A 67 -40.42 -37.27 -46.82
C GLY A 67 -39.87 -36.59 -45.57
N LEU A 68 -39.25 -37.34 -44.66
CA LEU A 68 -38.72 -36.82 -43.41
C LEU A 68 -37.48 -35.97 -43.65
N ALA A 69 -37.47 -34.76 -43.06
CA ALA A 69 -36.24 -33.99 -42.90
C ALA A 69 -35.32 -34.68 -41.88
N TRP A 70 -34.02 -34.58 -42.08
CA TRP A 70 -33.03 -35.29 -41.29
C TRP A 70 -31.77 -34.46 -41.06
N SER A 71 -31.00 -34.84 -40.04
CA SER A 71 -29.70 -34.24 -39.74
C SER A 71 -28.67 -35.34 -39.48
N ALA A 72 -27.47 -35.16 -40.05
CA ALA A 72 -26.32 -36.00 -39.78
C ALA A 72 -25.61 -35.56 -38.49
N VAL A 73 -25.31 -36.50 -37.61
CA VAL A 73 -24.47 -36.28 -36.43
C VAL A 73 -23.31 -37.27 -36.48
N ALA A 74 -22.09 -36.75 -36.59
CA ALA A 74 -20.90 -37.59 -36.61
C ALA A 74 -20.73 -38.31 -35.26
N ASN A 75 -20.41 -39.60 -35.28
CA ASN A 75 -20.19 -40.40 -34.06
C ASN A 75 -19.10 -39.78 -33.17
N GLN A 76 -18.03 -39.31 -33.80
CA GLN A 76 -16.91 -38.62 -33.13
C GLN A 76 -17.36 -37.35 -32.41
N ALA A 77 -18.35 -36.62 -32.95
CA ALA A 77 -18.87 -35.42 -32.29
C ALA A 77 -19.71 -35.80 -31.06
N LEU A 78 -20.58 -36.82 -31.17
CA LEU A 78 -21.43 -37.25 -30.06
C LEU A 78 -20.61 -37.77 -28.87
N VAL A 79 -19.66 -38.67 -29.15
CA VAL A 79 -18.79 -39.27 -28.12
C VAL A 79 -17.73 -38.27 -27.64
N GLY A 80 -17.21 -37.42 -28.54
CA GLY A 80 -16.21 -36.42 -28.23
C GLY A 80 -16.72 -35.38 -27.23
N ILE A 81 -17.95 -34.87 -27.40
CA ILE A 81 -18.53 -33.89 -26.48
C ILE A 81 -18.70 -34.49 -25.07
N THR A 82 -19.23 -35.72 -24.97
CA THR A 82 -19.40 -36.39 -23.67
C THR A 82 -18.05 -36.67 -23.00
N ALA A 83 -17.05 -37.12 -23.76
CA ALA A 83 -15.70 -37.32 -23.26
C ALA A 83 -15.04 -36.01 -22.81
N GLN A 84 -15.23 -34.92 -23.55
CA GLN A 84 -14.70 -33.61 -23.21
C GLN A 84 -15.32 -33.06 -21.91
N ILE A 85 -16.65 -33.17 -21.75
CA ILE A 85 -17.33 -32.78 -20.51
C ILE A 85 -16.80 -33.59 -19.32
N ALA A 86 -16.57 -34.90 -19.50
CA ALA A 86 -15.98 -35.73 -18.46
C ALA A 86 -14.54 -35.29 -18.11
N ALA A 87 -13.73 -34.96 -19.12
CA ALA A 87 -12.36 -34.47 -18.93
C ALA A 87 -12.33 -33.11 -18.22
N ASP A 88 -13.19 -32.17 -18.61
CA ASP A 88 -13.31 -30.83 -18.02
C ASP A 88 -13.81 -30.92 -16.57
N THR A 89 -14.80 -31.77 -16.32
CA THR A 89 -15.29 -32.05 -14.96
C THR A 89 -14.19 -32.65 -14.09
N ALA A 90 -13.43 -33.62 -14.61
CA ALA A 90 -12.30 -34.19 -13.88
C ALA A 90 -11.20 -33.17 -13.60
N ARG A 91 -10.94 -32.24 -14.54
CA ARG A 91 -9.99 -31.13 -14.32
C ARG A 91 -10.48 -30.19 -13.22
N ALA A 92 -11.75 -29.81 -13.24
CA ALA A 92 -12.35 -28.96 -12.21
C ALA A 92 -12.27 -29.61 -10.82
N ILE A 93 -12.59 -30.91 -10.71
CA ILE A 93 -12.50 -31.66 -9.45
C ILE A 93 -11.06 -31.72 -8.93
N ARG A 94 -10.06 -31.95 -9.81
CA ARG A 94 -8.64 -31.92 -9.41
C ARG A 94 -8.25 -30.54 -8.88
N GLY A 95 -8.68 -29.46 -9.54
CA GLY A 95 -8.48 -28.09 -9.06
C GLY A 95 -9.07 -27.88 -7.66
N LEU A 96 -10.32 -28.31 -7.44
CA LEU A 96 -10.96 -28.21 -6.12
C LEU A 96 -10.31 -29.07 -5.04
N ASN A 97 -9.61 -30.15 -5.39
CA ASN A 97 -8.85 -30.94 -4.43
C ASN A 97 -7.54 -30.24 -4.06
N HIS A 98 -6.85 -29.65 -5.03
CA HIS A 98 -5.70 -28.79 -4.75
C HIS A 98 -6.06 -27.61 -3.84
N ASP A 99 -7.20 -26.96 -4.08
CA ASP A 99 -7.65 -25.87 -3.21
C ASP A 99 -7.88 -26.36 -1.77
N LYS A 100 -8.51 -27.53 -1.56
CA LYS A 100 -8.68 -28.10 -0.21
C LYS A 100 -7.34 -28.39 0.45
N ASP A 101 -6.40 -28.99 -0.26
CA ASP A 101 -5.05 -29.25 0.26
C ASP A 101 -4.30 -27.94 0.59
N ASN A 102 -4.45 -26.92 -0.26
CA ASN A 102 -3.89 -25.58 -0.04
C ASN A 102 -4.47 -24.95 1.23
N TRP A 103 -5.80 -25.01 1.40
CA TRP A 103 -6.47 -24.51 2.61
C TRP A 103 -6.02 -25.25 3.87
N GLN A 104 -5.87 -26.58 3.80
CA GLN A 104 -5.36 -27.35 4.92
C GLN A 104 -3.96 -26.88 5.34
N LYS A 105 -3.08 -26.59 4.38
CA LYS A 105 -1.75 -26.02 4.66
C LYS A 105 -1.84 -24.64 5.30
N ILE A 106 -2.70 -23.75 4.80
CA ILE A 106 -2.91 -22.40 5.36
C ILE A 106 -3.30 -22.45 6.85
N TYR A 107 -4.20 -23.36 7.22
CA TYR A 107 -4.71 -23.45 8.60
C TYR A 107 -3.75 -24.13 9.58
N SER A 108 -2.91 -25.06 9.10
CA SER A 108 -2.15 -25.95 9.99
C SER A 108 -0.64 -25.67 10.05
N ALA A 109 -0.04 -25.11 9.00
CA ALA A 109 1.41 -24.95 8.94
C ALA A 109 1.90 -23.78 9.81
N SER A 110 2.99 -24.02 10.56
CA SER A 110 3.69 -23.02 11.39
C SER A 110 4.61 -22.08 10.60
N ASP A 111 5.02 -22.49 9.40
CA ASP A 111 6.06 -21.82 8.60
C ASP A 111 5.54 -21.44 7.20
N LYS A 112 6.45 -21.33 6.22
CA LYS A 112 6.07 -21.16 4.82
C LYS A 112 5.37 -22.40 4.29
N ILE A 113 4.33 -22.17 3.49
CA ILE A 113 3.57 -23.18 2.76
C ILE A 113 3.82 -23.03 1.26
N THR A 114 3.76 -24.15 0.54
CA THR A 114 3.72 -24.16 -0.91
C THR A 114 2.34 -24.61 -1.37
N ILE A 115 1.63 -23.73 -2.08
CA ILE A 115 0.32 -24.00 -2.67
C ILE A 115 0.46 -24.33 -4.15
N THR A 116 -0.45 -25.17 -4.65
CA THR A 116 -0.54 -25.53 -6.07
C THR A 116 -1.76 -24.85 -6.67
N LEU A 117 -1.56 -24.05 -7.71
CA LEU A 117 -2.62 -23.29 -8.37
C LEU A 117 -3.38 -24.17 -9.38
N PRO A 118 -4.61 -23.79 -9.79
CA PRO A 118 -5.40 -24.56 -10.76
C PRO A 118 -4.75 -24.76 -12.14
N ASP A 119 -3.76 -23.93 -12.48
CA ASP A 119 -2.94 -24.05 -13.70
C ASP A 119 -1.75 -25.02 -13.54
N GLY A 120 -1.56 -25.60 -12.34
CA GLY A 120 -0.47 -26.51 -11.99
C GLY A 120 0.80 -25.81 -11.53
N SER A 121 0.86 -24.48 -11.60
CA SER A 121 1.98 -23.71 -11.06
C SER A 121 1.98 -23.74 -9.53
N SER A 122 3.09 -23.34 -8.92
CA SER A 122 3.24 -23.35 -7.47
C SER A 122 3.67 -21.98 -6.95
N TYR A 123 3.16 -21.63 -5.77
CA TYR A 123 3.52 -20.42 -5.04
C TYR A 123 3.94 -20.77 -3.62
N THR A 124 5.00 -20.15 -3.11
CA THR A 124 5.48 -20.35 -1.74
C THR A 124 5.42 -19.05 -0.95
N GLY A 125 4.72 -19.06 0.19
CA GLY A 125 4.52 -17.90 1.06
C GLY A 125 4.25 -18.32 2.51
N PRO A 126 4.16 -17.37 3.46
CA PRO A 126 3.88 -17.70 4.86
C PRO A 126 2.45 -18.25 5.03
N GLY A 127 2.30 -19.30 5.85
CA GLY A 127 0.98 -19.72 6.36
C GLY A 127 0.44 -18.74 7.40
N TRP A 128 -0.84 -18.88 7.79
CA TRP A 128 -1.44 -17.96 8.77
C TRP A 128 -0.76 -18.01 10.14
N ASN A 129 -0.40 -19.20 10.63
CA ASN A 129 0.29 -19.32 11.92
C ASN A 129 1.68 -18.69 11.88
N ALA A 130 2.37 -18.74 10.72
CA ALA A 130 3.64 -18.05 10.52
C ALA A 130 3.49 -16.53 10.59
N ILE A 131 2.42 -15.99 9.98
CA ILE A 131 2.09 -14.55 10.05
C ILE A 131 1.77 -14.15 11.48
N THR A 132 0.92 -14.91 12.17
CA THR A 132 0.56 -14.64 13.57
C THR A 132 1.79 -14.67 14.46
N THR A 133 2.68 -15.66 14.29
CA THR A 133 3.95 -15.74 15.03
C THR A 133 4.86 -14.56 14.72
N ALA A 134 5.01 -14.19 13.45
CA ALA A 134 5.81 -13.03 13.07
C ALA A 134 5.24 -11.74 13.67
N LEU A 135 3.91 -11.57 13.64
CA LEU A 135 3.24 -10.42 14.24
C LEU A 135 3.41 -10.41 15.76
N SER A 136 3.22 -11.55 16.42
CA SER A 136 3.51 -11.72 17.84
C SER A 136 4.97 -11.36 18.12
N ASN A 137 5.94 -11.79 17.32
CA ASN A 137 7.35 -11.40 17.54
C ASN A 137 7.65 -9.92 17.24
N LYS A 138 6.78 -9.23 16.47
CA LYS A 138 6.86 -7.78 16.27
C LYS A 138 6.08 -6.98 17.32
N ALA A 139 5.08 -7.58 17.94
CA ALA A 139 4.24 -6.99 18.98
C ALA A 139 4.75 -7.32 20.40
N ASP A 140 5.37 -8.49 20.58
CA ASP A 140 6.05 -9.01 21.77
C ASP A 140 7.49 -8.50 21.79
N LEU A 141 7.61 -7.18 21.72
CA LEU A 141 8.79 -6.50 22.17
C LEU A 141 8.72 -6.44 23.69
N ALA A 142 9.30 -7.43 24.37
CA ALA A 142 9.70 -7.42 25.78
C ALA A 142 8.96 -6.37 26.64
N SER A 143 7.72 -6.67 27.06
CA SER A 143 6.89 -5.77 27.89
C SER A 143 6.22 -4.58 27.16
N GLY A 144 5.96 -4.68 25.86
CA GLY A 144 5.07 -3.77 25.11
C GLY A 144 5.72 -2.51 24.50
N ALA A 145 7.05 -2.45 24.39
CA ALA A 145 7.74 -1.24 23.91
C ALA A 145 8.63 -1.48 22.68
N VAL A 146 8.46 -0.66 21.64
CA VAL A 146 9.33 -0.66 20.45
C VAL A 146 10.72 -0.13 20.82
N ALA A 147 11.79 -0.81 20.37
CA ALA A 147 13.16 -0.36 20.63
C ALA A 147 13.42 1.03 20.01
N ILE A 148 14.23 1.86 20.67
CA ILE A 148 14.53 3.24 20.20
C ILE A 148 15.07 3.23 18.77
N VAL A 149 15.97 2.29 18.43
CA VAL A 149 16.55 2.14 17.08
C VAL A 149 15.51 1.78 16.01
N GLN A 150 14.34 1.28 16.41
CA GLN A 150 13.21 0.94 15.53
C GLN A 150 12.06 1.95 15.64
N GLY A 151 12.31 3.16 16.15
CA GLY A 151 11.30 4.20 16.26
C GLY A 151 10.49 4.16 17.56
N GLY A 152 11.04 3.57 18.63
CA GLY A 152 10.43 3.47 19.96
C GLY A 152 9.96 4.78 20.61
N THR A 153 10.40 5.93 20.10
CA THR A 153 9.93 7.24 20.55
C THR A 153 8.66 7.70 19.85
N GLY A 154 8.24 7.08 18.74
CA GLY A 154 7.09 7.49 17.94
C GLY A 154 7.25 8.83 17.20
N ALA A 155 8.43 9.45 17.24
CA ALA A 155 8.69 10.75 16.65
C ALA A 155 9.46 10.67 15.32
N LYS A 156 9.11 11.55 14.38
CA LYS A 156 9.78 11.65 13.06
C LYS A 156 10.97 12.62 13.04
N THR A 157 11.26 13.30 14.14
CA THR A 157 12.34 14.29 14.25
C THR A 157 13.13 14.07 15.53
N ALA A 158 14.41 14.47 15.53
CA ALA A 158 15.24 14.40 16.74
C ALA A 158 14.67 15.22 17.90
N ALA A 159 14.03 16.37 17.62
CA ALA A 159 13.35 17.17 18.62
C ALA A 159 12.13 16.44 19.20
N GLY A 160 11.28 15.84 18.35
CA GLY A 160 10.14 15.06 18.82
C GLY A 160 10.57 13.84 19.65
N ALA A 161 11.66 13.17 19.25
CA ALA A 161 12.19 12.01 19.97
C ALA A 161 12.64 12.40 21.38
N ARG A 162 13.40 13.49 21.51
CA ARG A 162 13.82 14.00 22.82
C ARG A 162 12.63 14.46 23.68
N ARG A 163 11.57 15.05 23.09
CA ARG A 163 10.34 15.39 23.83
C ARG A 163 9.65 14.14 24.38
N ASN A 164 9.47 13.11 23.54
CA ASN A 164 8.79 11.88 23.94
C ASN A 164 9.59 11.07 24.97
N MET A 165 10.91 11.27 25.03
CA MET A 165 11.78 10.74 26.08
C MET A 165 11.87 11.63 27.33
N GLY A 166 11.19 12.78 27.37
CA GLY A 166 11.27 13.74 28.48
C GLY A 166 12.63 14.44 28.63
N LEU A 167 13.48 14.41 27.60
CA LEU A 167 14.83 14.99 27.61
C LEU A 167 14.87 16.45 27.13
N LEU A 168 13.81 16.94 26.49
CA LEU A 168 13.62 18.38 26.27
C LEU A 168 12.68 18.90 27.35
N ALA A 169 13.11 19.96 28.04
CA ALA A 169 12.16 20.73 28.83
C ALA A 169 11.12 21.35 27.87
N PRO A 170 9.86 21.56 28.29
CA PRO A 170 8.83 22.19 27.45
C PRO A 170 9.24 23.55 26.85
N GLU A 171 10.25 24.15 27.44
CA GLU A 171 10.72 25.52 27.23
C GLU A 171 12.06 25.63 26.49
N ASP A 172 12.60 24.52 25.96
CA ASP A 172 13.80 24.57 25.12
C ASP A 172 13.48 25.13 23.73
N VAL A 173 13.93 26.36 23.47
CA VAL A 173 13.69 27.10 22.21
C VAL A 173 15.01 27.27 21.44
N SER A 174 14.93 27.22 20.11
CA SER A 174 16.06 27.61 19.23
C SER A 174 16.45 29.08 19.44
N TRP A 175 17.64 29.48 19.00
CA TRP A 175 18.05 30.89 19.02
C TRP A 175 17.09 31.76 18.21
N ILE A 176 16.56 32.81 18.85
CA ILE A 176 15.69 33.82 18.24
C ILE A 176 16.50 35.12 18.10
N PRO A 177 16.62 35.70 16.89
CA PRO A 177 17.32 36.96 16.70
C PRO A 177 16.60 38.11 17.44
N VAL A 178 17.38 39.05 17.99
CA VAL A 178 16.82 40.29 18.57
C VAL A 178 16.62 41.34 17.49
N THR A 179 15.62 42.20 17.66
CA THR A 179 15.47 43.42 16.87
C THR A 179 16.21 44.55 17.56
N LEU A 180 17.40 44.89 17.05
CA LEU A 180 18.21 45.99 17.56
C LEU A 180 17.58 47.34 17.24
N GLN A 181 17.78 48.32 18.13
CA GLN A 181 17.24 49.68 18.03
C GLN A 181 18.37 50.71 18.10
N ASN A 182 18.05 51.99 17.93
CA ASN A 182 18.98 53.11 18.16
C ASN A 182 20.34 52.98 17.45
N GLY A 183 20.31 52.53 16.19
CA GLY A 183 21.48 52.42 15.32
C GLY A 183 22.42 51.25 15.62
N TRP A 184 22.13 50.42 16.63
CA TRP A 184 22.90 49.22 16.91
C TRP A 184 22.68 48.16 15.81
N THR A 185 23.75 47.50 15.39
CA THR A 185 23.70 46.46 14.34
C THR A 185 24.53 45.24 14.74
N VAL A 186 24.22 44.06 14.20
CA VAL A 186 24.99 42.84 14.51
C VAL A 186 26.37 42.93 13.86
N THR A 187 27.42 42.63 14.63
CA THR A 187 28.78 42.55 14.09
C THR A 187 28.88 41.39 13.10
N PRO A 188 29.46 41.56 11.89
CA PRO A 188 29.66 40.47 10.95
C PRO A 188 30.40 39.28 11.58
N GLY A 189 29.87 38.06 11.42
CA GLY A 189 30.39 36.85 12.06
C GLY A 189 30.00 36.67 13.54
N GLY A 190 29.38 37.68 14.16
CA GLY A 190 28.78 37.63 15.48
C GLY A 190 27.29 37.25 15.45
N ARG A 191 26.66 37.27 16.63
CA ARG A 191 25.24 36.98 16.82
C ARG A 191 24.62 38.02 17.74
N ALA A 192 23.34 38.35 17.54
CA ALA A 192 22.53 39.01 18.56
C ALA A 192 21.21 38.24 18.68
N ALA A 193 21.13 37.35 19.66
CA ALA A 193 19.99 36.46 19.82
C ALA A 193 19.80 36.04 21.28
N TYR A 194 18.61 35.53 21.57
CA TYR A 194 18.26 34.93 22.85
C TYR A 194 17.59 33.57 22.65
N ARG A 195 17.61 32.73 23.68
CA ARG A 195 16.81 31.50 23.75
C ARG A 195 16.50 31.14 25.19
N LYS A 196 15.57 30.20 25.37
CA LYS A 196 15.28 29.57 26.67
C LYS A 196 15.75 28.12 26.60
N VAL A 197 16.52 27.70 27.60
CA VAL A 197 17.03 26.32 27.72
C VAL A 197 16.98 25.94 29.20
N LEU A 198 16.31 24.83 29.53
CA LEU A 198 16.16 24.35 30.91
C LEU A 198 15.65 25.43 31.89
N GLY A 199 14.71 26.27 31.46
CA GLY A 199 14.17 27.34 32.30
C GLY A 199 15.02 28.60 32.36
N LEU A 200 16.18 28.62 31.70
CA LEU A 200 17.13 29.72 31.75
C LEU A 200 17.11 30.52 30.45
N LEU A 201 17.14 31.85 30.57
CA LEU A 201 17.41 32.76 29.46
C LEU A 201 18.89 32.72 29.12
N GLN A 202 19.22 32.46 27.86
CA GLN A 202 20.56 32.62 27.33
C GLN A 202 20.56 33.75 26.32
N LEU A 203 21.51 34.68 26.44
CA LEU A 203 21.77 35.72 25.45
C LEU A 203 23.18 35.57 24.92
N ASP A 204 23.31 35.78 23.61
CA ASP A 204 24.58 35.81 22.89
C ASP A 204 24.54 37.01 21.94
N VAL A 205 25.29 38.06 22.30
CA VAL A 205 25.17 39.39 21.69
C VAL A 205 26.56 39.95 21.37
N THR A 206 26.79 40.24 20.10
CA THR A 206 27.96 40.90 19.52
C THR A 206 27.46 41.94 18.53
N ILE A 207 27.55 43.21 18.89
CA ILE A 207 26.95 44.32 18.15
C ILE A 207 27.95 45.45 17.91
N ASN A 208 27.84 46.06 16.73
CA ASN A 208 28.56 47.24 16.33
C ASN A 208 27.94 48.50 16.97
N PRO A 209 28.72 49.59 17.09
CA PRO A 209 28.31 50.80 17.80
C PRO A 209 26.97 51.38 17.30
N GLY A 210 26.11 51.77 18.24
CA GLY A 210 24.93 52.61 18.02
C GLY A 210 24.94 53.83 18.93
N THR A 211 23.77 54.37 19.27
CA THR A 211 23.65 55.46 20.24
C THR A 211 24.11 54.99 21.63
N SER A 212 25.16 55.63 22.16
CA SER A 212 25.85 55.22 23.40
C SER A 212 25.45 55.99 24.66
N THR A 213 24.43 56.86 24.58
CA THR A 213 23.88 57.55 25.76
C THR A 213 23.38 56.54 26.78
N ASP A 214 23.69 56.75 28.06
CA ASP A 214 23.25 55.86 29.13
C ASP A 214 21.75 55.61 29.08
N TRP A 215 21.36 54.37 29.34
CA TRP A 215 19.98 53.87 29.32
C TRP A 215 19.32 53.81 27.94
N THR A 216 20.08 54.02 26.86
CA THR A 216 19.56 53.82 25.51
C THR A 216 19.24 52.35 25.26
N LEU A 217 18.05 52.11 24.71
CA LEU A 217 17.54 50.77 24.40
C LEU A 217 18.37 50.10 23.30
N LEU A 218 18.90 48.91 23.59
CA LEU A 218 19.52 48.02 22.60
C LEU A 218 18.46 47.18 21.89
N PHE A 219 17.62 46.48 22.67
CA PHE A 219 16.48 45.68 22.21
C PHE A 219 15.57 45.33 23.39
N SER A 220 14.38 44.78 23.10
CA SER A 220 13.43 44.32 24.13
C SER A 220 13.21 42.81 24.07
N LEU A 221 13.08 42.20 25.25
CA LEU A 221 12.74 40.79 25.44
C LEU A 221 11.20 40.61 25.58
N PRO A 222 10.60 39.63 24.88
CA PRO A 222 9.19 39.30 25.05
C PRO A 222 8.88 38.78 26.46
N VAL A 223 7.60 38.82 26.84
CA VAL A 223 7.09 38.49 28.20
C VAL A 223 7.52 37.12 28.75
N GLY A 224 7.75 36.11 27.91
CA GLY A 224 8.23 34.78 28.33
C GLY A 224 9.75 34.65 28.52
N PHE A 225 10.51 35.72 28.27
CA PHE A 225 11.97 35.78 28.33
C PHE A 225 12.47 36.89 29.27
N ARG A 226 11.59 37.43 30.12
CA ARG A 226 11.96 38.51 31.05
C ARG A 226 12.55 37.93 32.33
N PRO A 227 13.70 38.43 32.81
CA PRO A 227 14.25 37.98 34.06
C PRO A 227 13.40 38.47 35.25
N PRO A 228 13.44 37.78 36.40
CA PRO A 228 12.66 38.17 37.59
C PRO A 228 13.17 39.47 38.24
N PHE A 229 14.44 39.84 38.02
CA PHE A 229 15.08 41.03 38.55
C PHE A 229 15.93 41.71 37.47
N THR A 230 16.37 42.93 37.72
CA THR A 230 17.33 43.60 36.83
C THR A 230 18.73 43.00 36.97
N PHE A 231 19.34 42.60 35.86
CA PHE A 231 20.71 42.11 35.81
C PHE A 231 21.61 43.15 35.14
N ASN A 232 22.73 43.48 35.79
CA ASN A 232 23.76 44.35 35.21
C ASN A 232 24.95 43.48 34.82
N GLN A 233 25.17 43.29 33.52
CA GLN A 233 26.26 42.48 33.00
C GLN A 233 27.40 43.38 32.55
N VAL A 234 28.61 43.14 33.07
CA VAL A 234 29.82 43.74 32.51
C VAL A 234 30.07 43.13 31.13
N VAL A 235 30.34 43.99 30.15
CA VAL A 235 30.47 43.57 28.74
C VAL A 235 31.87 43.87 28.22
N PHE A 236 32.27 43.13 27.19
CA PHE A 236 33.44 43.50 26.41
C PHE A 236 33.04 44.63 25.46
N SER A 237 33.74 45.75 25.55
CA SER A 237 33.52 46.95 24.73
C SER A 237 34.87 47.62 24.46
N ASN A 238 35.05 48.18 23.27
CA ASN A 238 36.31 48.82 22.84
C ASN A 238 36.54 50.21 23.48
N GLY A 239 35.77 50.59 24.50
CA GLY A 239 35.99 51.80 25.29
C GLY A 239 35.00 51.96 26.46
N SER A 240 35.46 52.62 27.53
CA SER A 240 34.65 53.12 28.66
C SER A 240 34.81 54.64 28.81
N ASN A 241 33.77 55.31 29.30
CA ASN A 241 33.74 56.76 29.49
C ASN A 241 34.01 57.21 30.95
N THR A 242 34.20 56.28 31.90
CA THR A 242 34.48 56.54 33.34
C THR A 242 35.32 55.42 34.02
N THR A 243 35.58 55.54 35.35
CA THR A 243 36.21 54.53 36.23
C THR A 243 35.38 53.23 36.40
N THR A 244 34.11 53.24 35.99
CA THR A 244 33.24 52.05 36.03
C THR A 244 33.36 51.29 34.70
N PRO A 245 33.30 49.94 34.68
CA PRO A 245 33.32 49.21 33.41
C PRO A 245 32.02 49.39 32.60
N PRO A 246 32.09 49.25 31.27
CA PRO A 246 30.92 49.24 30.39
C PRO A 246 30.00 48.07 30.76
N ARG A 247 28.69 48.32 30.77
CA ARG A 247 27.70 47.30 31.13
C ARG A 247 26.45 47.37 30.27
N VAL A 248 25.74 46.25 30.26
CA VAL A 248 24.38 46.16 29.74
C VAL A 248 23.45 45.88 30.91
N SER A 249 22.41 46.70 31.04
CA SER A 249 21.35 46.50 32.02
C SER A 249 20.19 45.75 31.35
N ILE A 250 19.82 44.61 31.91
CA ILE A 250 18.71 43.77 31.47
C ILE A 250 17.63 43.89 32.54
N GLY A 251 16.63 44.73 32.30
CA GLY A 251 15.55 44.99 33.25
C GLY A 251 14.54 43.84 33.35
N SER A 252 13.87 43.73 34.50
CA SER A 252 12.76 42.76 34.69
C SER A 252 11.55 43.03 33.79
N ASN A 253 11.44 44.23 33.21
CA ASN A 253 10.47 44.57 32.17
C ASN A 253 10.88 44.10 30.76
N GLY A 254 12.03 43.45 30.63
CA GLY A 254 12.59 42.98 29.35
C GLY A 254 13.34 44.05 28.55
N ILE A 255 13.49 45.26 29.07
CA ILE A 255 14.27 46.31 28.40
C ILE A 255 15.75 46.03 28.60
N VAL A 256 16.51 45.96 27.50
CA VAL A 256 17.96 45.79 27.53
C VAL A 256 18.62 47.08 27.06
N SER A 257 19.41 47.72 27.91
CA SER A 257 19.99 49.04 27.64
C SER A 257 21.49 49.09 27.88
N CYS A 258 22.17 49.96 27.13
CA CYS A 258 23.60 50.23 27.31
C CYS A 258 23.83 51.22 28.45
N VAL A 259 24.90 51.01 29.22
CA VAL A 259 25.32 51.96 30.25
C VAL A 259 26.84 52.05 30.28
N ASN A 260 27.34 53.28 30.34
CA ASN A 260 28.76 53.62 30.44
C ASN A 260 29.57 53.10 29.24
N ILE A 261 29.02 53.27 28.03
CA ILE A 261 29.65 52.89 26.76
C ILE A 261 30.22 54.14 26.09
N SER A 262 31.47 54.07 25.62
CA SER A 262 32.07 55.17 24.85
C SER A 262 31.42 55.31 23.47
N SER A 263 31.39 56.53 22.94
CA SER A 263 30.98 56.76 21.56
C SER A 263 31.85 55.93 20.60
N GLY A 264 31.20 55.26 19.62
CA GLY A 264 31.90 54.41 18.66
C GLY A 264 32.35 53.04 19.19
N ALA A 265 31.96 52.64 20.41
CA ALA A 265 32.29 51.33 20.96
C ALA A 265 31.18 50.29 20.73
N GLY A 266 31.57 49.10 20.24
CA GLY A 266 30.69 47.95 20.13
C GLY A 266 30.54 47.21 21.46
N ILE A 267 29.59 46.29 21.54
CA ILE A 267 29.28 45.53 22.75
C ILE A 267 29.32 44.03 22.44
N SER A 268 29.98 43.25 23.28
CA SER A 268 29.98 41.78 23.21
C SER A 268 29.78 41.15 24.59
N PHE A 269 28.78 40.28 24.72
CA PHE A 269 28.54 39.50 25.92
C PHE A 269 27.77 38.21 25.65
N ASN A 270 28.01 37.23 26.52
CA ASN A 270 27.20 36.03 26.65
C ASN A 270 26.78 35.90 28.11
N ILE A 271 25.49 35.65 28.37
CA ILE A 271 24.99 35.50 29.74
C ILE A 271 23.86 34.47 29.80
N THR A 272 23.80 33.73 30.90
CA THR A 272 22.69 32.86 31.26
C THR A 272 22.03 33.37 32.54
N ILE A 273 20.72 33.58 32.52
CA ILE A 273 19.95 34.20 33.60
C ILE A 273 18.74 33.31 33.92
N PRO A 274 18.38 33.10 35.20
CA PRO A 274 17.12 32.45 35.54
C PRO A 274 15.92 33.27 35.04
N LEU A 275 14.91 32.59 34.53
CA LEU A 275 13.62 33.20 34.23
C LEU A 275 12.66 33.00 35.41
N GLN A 276 11.60 33.81 35.43
CA GLN A 276 10.48 33.64 36.35
C GLN A 276 9.70 32.36 36.03
#